data_AF-A0A6L5I1W9-F1
#
_entry.id   AF-A0A6L5I1W9-F1
#
_cell.length_a   1.000
_cell.length_b   1.000
_cell.length_c   1.000
_cell.angle_alpha   90.00
_cell.angle_beta   90.00
_cell.angle_gamma   90.00
#
_symmetry.space_group_name_H-M   'P 1'
#
loop_
_entity.id
_entity.type
_entity.pdbx_description
1 polymer ?
#
loop_
_entity_poly.entity_id
_entity_poly.type
_entity_poly.pdbx_seq_one_letter_code
_entity_poly.pdbx_strand_id
1 'polypeptide(L)'
;MTEPKREKIIKVRVSPEELATLQMHSTRTELARWMRESCLNPGQTDLVRDLRGAAPAADPALLRQLASIGNNLNQIARKMNTAEWGAVDRVQVIGALAGVERELAELRALHK
;
A
#
# COMPACT_ATOMS: atom_id res chain seq x y z
N MET A 1 4.13 24.11 -39.70
CA MET A 1 3.23 23.38 -38.77
C MET A 1 3.10 24.23 -37.53
N THR A 2 1.94 24.81 -37.27
CA THR A 2 1.72 25.76 -36.16
C THR A 2 1.71 24.99 -34.84
N GLU A 3 2.48 25.43 -33.85
CA GLU A 3 2.47 24.79 -32.52
C GLU A 3 1.03 24.79 -31.95
N PRO A 4 0.60 23.69 -31.31
CA PRO A 4 -0.73 23.62 -30.70
C PRO A 4 -0.88 24.68 -29.61
N LYS A 5 -1.99 25.42 -29.65
CA LYS A 5 -2.27 26.49 -28.71
C LYS A 5 -2.47 25.93 -27.30
N ARG A 6 -1.77 26.50 -26.32
CA ARG A 6 -1.87 26.11 -24.89
C ARG A 6 -3.00 26.89 -24.25
N GLU A 7 -4.11 26.23 -23.95
CA GLU A 7 -5.34 26.87 -23.46
C GLU A 7 -5.51 26.81 -21.94
N LYS A 8 -4.77 25.91 -21.27
CA LYS A 8 -4.89 25.67 -19.83
C LYS A 8 -3.77 26.36 -19.05
N ILE A 9 -4.09 26.90 -17.89
CA ILE A 9 -3.16 27.60 -16.99
C ILE A 9 -3.11 26.88 -15.64
N ILE A 10 -1.90 26.61 -15.14
CA ILE A 10 -1.66 26.07 -13.79
C ILE A 10 -1.15 27.21 -12.92
N LYS A 11 -1.89 27.55 -11.85
CA LYS A 11 -1.49 28.58 -10.88
C LYS A 11 -0.90 27.91 -9.64
N VAL A 12 0.37 28.19 -9.34
CA VAL A 12 1.07 27.70 -8.15
C VAL A 12 1.40 28.91 -7.27
N ARG A 13 1.07 28.84 -5.98
CA ARG A 13 1.50 29.84 -4.99
C ARG A 13 2.85 29.41 -4.44
N VAL A 14 3.80 30.34 -4.38
CA VAL A 14 5.16 30.11 -3.89
C VAL A 14 5.58 31.20 -2.93
N SER A 15 6.44 30.88 -1.99
CA SER A 15 7.15 31.86 -1.16
C SER A 15 8.24 32.59 -1.98
N PRO A 16 8.77 33.72 -1.48
CA PRO A 16 9.89 34.41 -2.12
C PRO A 16 11.14 33.55 -2.30
N GLU A 17 11.45 32.69 -1.32
CA GLU A 17 12.60 31.79 -1.33
C GLU A 17 12.43 30.66 -2.34
N GLU A 18 11.21 30.10 -2.43
CA GLU A 18 10.86 29.09 -3.41
C GLU A 18 10.96 29.65 -4.84
N LEU A 19 10.50 30.90 -5.05
CA LEU A 19 10.62 31.57 -6.35
C LEU A 19 12.08 31.77 -6.75
N ALA A 20 12.93 32.23 -5.83
CA ALA A 20 14.36 32.41 -6.08
C ALA A 20 15.06 31.09 -6.43
N THR A 21 14.69 30.02 -5.72
CA THR A 21 15.19 28.66 -5.97
C THR A 21 14.79 28.16 -7.35
N LEU A 22 13.53 28.35 -7.75
CA LEU A 22 13.04 27.97 -9.08
C LEU A 22 13.76 28.74 -10.21
N GLN A 23 14.02 30.03 -10.00
CA GLN A 23 14.77 30.84 -10.97
C GLN A 23 16.24 30.39 -11.06
N MET A 24 16.87 30.09 -9.93
CA MET A 24 18.26 29.60 -9.89
C MET A 24 18.41 28.26 -10.61
N HIS A 25 17.46 27.34 -10.44
CA HIS A 25 17.48 26.03 -11.12
C HIS A 25 17.09 26.09 -12.59
N SER A 26 16.45 27.17 -13.03
CA SER A 26 16.07 27.32 -14.43
C SER A 26 17.32 27.49 -15.29
N THR A 27 17.63 26.46 -16.08
CA THR A 27 18.76 26.47 -17.05
C THR A 27 18.44 27.30 -18.30
N ARG A 28 17.32 28.01 -18.29
CA ARG A 28 16.77 28.81 -19.39
C ARG A 28 16.34 30.17 -18.86
N THR A 29 16.37 31.17 -19.73
CA THR A 29 15.87 32.53 -19.45
C THR A 29 14.37 32.54 -19.11
N GLU A 30 13.61 31.57 -19.63
CA GLU A 30 12.16 31.44 -19.40
C GLU A 30 11.87 30.26 -18.48
N LEU A 31 11.46 30.54 -17.24
CA LEU A 31 11.05 29.51 -16.26
C LEU A 31 9.97 28.58 -16.81
N ALA A 32 9.01 29.11 -17.57
CA ALA A 32 7.93 28.32 -18.17
C ALA A 32 8.46 27.31 -19.20
N ARG A 33 9.54 27.62 -19.92
CA ARG A 33 10.15 26.69 -20.88
C ARG A 33 10.87 25.57 -20.14
N TRP A 34 11.67 25.93 -19.14
CA TRP A 34 12.35 24.98 -18.27
C TRP A 34 11.37 24.03 -17.56
N MET A 35 10.29 24.55 -16.97
CA MET A 35 9.25 23.75 -16.32
C MET A 35 8.61 22.72 -17.26
N ARG A 36 8.45 23.03 -18.55
CA ARG A 36 7.93 22.06 -19.52
C ARG A 36 8.92 20.95 -19.81
N GLU A 37 10.19 21.31 -20.04
CA GLU A 37 11.26 20.34 -20.30
C GLU A 37 11.48 19.43 -19.08
N SER A 38 11.46 20.00 -17.86
CA SER A 38 11.74 19.29 -16.62
C SER A 38 10.55 18.51 -16.06
N CYS A 39 9.33 19.07 -16.10
CA CYS A 39 8.14 18.47 -15.45
C CYS A 39 7.19 17.73 -16.40
N LEU A 40 7.33 17.89 -17.72
CA LEU A 40 6.51 17.17 -18.71
C LEU A 40 7.33 16.14 -19.50
N ASN A 41 8.53 15.80 -19.03
CA ASN A 41 9.38 14.82 -19.68
C ASN A 41 8.66 13.47 -19.75
N PRO A 42 8.41 12.88 -20.93
CA PRO A 42 7.64 11.64 -21.09
C PRO A 42 8.26 10.41 -20.42
N GLY A 43 9.47 10.51 -19.86
CA GLY A 43 10.09 9.48 -19.03
C GLY A 43 9.69 9.49 -17.56
N GLN A 44 8.94 10.50 -17.09
CA GLN A 44 8.39 10.50 -15.73
C GLN A 44 7.16 9.58 -15.69
N THR A 45 7.34 8.39 -15.13
CA THR A 45 6.25 7.50 -14.75
C THR A 45 5.36 8.20 -13.71
N ASP A 46 4.14 7.70 -13.53
CA ASP A 46 3.21 8.21 -12.54
C ASP A 46 3.81 8.05 -11.13
N LEU A 47 4.54 9.07 -10.68
CA LEU A 47 5.25 9.09 -9.41
C LEU A 47 4.29 8.82 -8.24
N VAL A 48 3.01 9.17 -8.35
CA VAL A 48 2.01 8.88 -7.31
C VAL A 48 1.68 7.40 -7.28
N ARG A 49 1.58 6.75 -8.43
CA ARG A 49 1.38 5.31 -8.55
C ARG A 49 2.61 4.52 -8.08
N ASP A 50 3.80 5.01 -8.40
CA ASP A 50 5.07 4.39 -7.99
C ASP A 50 5.37 4.59 -6.49
N LEU A 51 5.08 5.78 -5.94
CA LEU A 51 5.21 6.09 -4.50
C LEU A 51 4.19 5.34 -3.64
N ARG A 52 3.00 5.04 -4.21
CA ARG A 52 2.03 4.15 -3.56
C ARG A 52 2.51 2.71 -3.49
N GLY A 53 3.70 2.42 -4.01
CA GLY A 53 4.50 1.25 -3.66
C GLY A 53 3.66 0.00 -3.77
N ALA A 54 3.59 -0.57 -4.97
CA ALA A 54 3.18 -1.95 -5.10
C ALA A 54 4.03 -2.78 -4.13
N ALA A 55 3.46 -3.10 -2.96
CA ALA A 55 4.04 -4.07 -2.05
C ALA A 55 4.36 -5.30 -2.90
N PRO A 56 5.51 -5.98 -2.67
CA PRO A 56 5.86 -7.18 -3.43
C PRO A 56 4.60 -8.03 -3.55
N ALA A 57 4.18 -8.31 -4.78
CA ALA A 57 2.91 -8.99 -5.00
C ALA A 57 2.99 -10.35 -4.31
N ALA A 58 2.45 -10.44 -3.09
CA ALA A 58 2.32 -11.70 -2.40
C ALA A 58 1.47 -12.59 -3.31
N ASP A 59 1.88 -13.85 -3.47
CA ASP A 59 1.18 -14.79 -4.34
C ASP A 59 -0.34 -14.71 -4.05
N PRO A 60 -1.18 -14.37 -5.04
CA PRO A 60 -2.61 -14.30 -4.85
C PRO A 60 -3.21 -15.59 -4.28
N ALA A 61 -2.61 -16.75 -4.57
CA ALA A 61 -3.01 -18.02 -3.97
C ALA A 61 -2.74 -18.06 -2.45
N LEU A 62 -1.56 -17.60 -2.02
CA LEU A 62 -1.21 -17.48 -0.61
C LEU A 62 -2.16 -16.53 0.12
N LEU A 63 -2.48 -15.38 -0.46
CA LEU A 63 -3.42 -14.42 0.13
C LEU A 63 -4.83 -15.00 0.29
N ARG A 64 -5.31 -15.76 -0.70
CA ARG A 64 -6.61 -16.45 -0.61
C ARG A 64 -6.61 -17.49 0.50
N GLN A 65 -5.53 -18.26 0.65
CA GLN A 65 -5.40 -19.23 1.73
C GLN A 65 -5.37 -18.55 3.10
N LEU A 66 -4.61 -17.46 3.24
CA LEU A 66 -4.58 -16.69 4.48
C LEU A 66 -5.96 -16.11 4.84
N ALA A 67 -6.68 -15.58 3.86
CA ALA A 67 -8.05 -15.11 4.05
C ALA A 67 -8.99 -16.25 4.48
N SER A 68 -8.86 -17.45 3.89
CA SER A 68 -9.63 -18.62 4.29
C SER A 68 -9.36 -19.03 5.74
N ILE A 69 -8.09 -18.98 6.19
CA ILE A 69 -7.72 -19.26 7.59
C ILE A 69 -8.35 -18.21 8.51
N GLY A 70 -8.24 -16.92 8.16
CA GLY A 70 -8.86 -15.83 8.93
C GLY A 70 -10.38 -15.97 9.03
N ASN A 71 -11.06 -16.39 7.96
CA ASN A 71 -12.49 -16.64 7.96
C ASN A 71 -12.89 -17.79 8.90
N ASN A 72 -12.10 -18.87 8.96
CA ASN A 72 -12.35 -19.97 9.87
C ASN A 72 -12.17 -19.53 11.33
N LEU A 73 -11.09 -18.80 11.65
CA LEU A 73 -10.86 -18.26 12.98
C LEU A 73 -11.99 -17.31 13.43
N ASN A 74 -12.48 -16.46 12.52
CA ASN A 74 -13.59 -15.57 12.80
C ASN A 74 -14.91 -16.32 13.08
N GLN A 75 -15.17 -17.43 12.38
CA GLN A 75 -16.34 -18.28 12.66
C GLN A 75 -16.25 -18.92 14.05
N ILE A 76 -15.08 -19.42 14.44
CA ILE A 76 -14.84 -19.97 15.78
C ILE A 76 -15.05 -18.89 16.84
N ALA A 77 -14.46 -17.70 16.66
CA ALA A 77 -14.63 -16.58 17.59
C ALA A 77 -16.10 -16.16 17.74
N ARG A 78 -16.85 -16.08 16.63
CA ARG A 78 -18.29 -15.78 16.66
C ARG A 78 -19.05 -16.84 17.44
N LYS A 79 -18.79 -18.13 17.18
CA LYS A 79 -19.46 -19.23 17.89
C LYS A 79 -19.12 -19.25 19.37
N MET A 80 -17.88 -19.03 19.76
CA MET A 80 -17.48 -18.89 21.16
C MET A 80 -18.18 -17.72 21.87
N ASN A 81 -18.41 -16.62 21.16
CA ASN A 81 -19.11 -15.45 21.70
C ASN A 81 -20.64 -15.62 21.75
N THR A 82 -21.19 -16.68 21.15
CA THR A 82 -22.60 -17.02 21.34
C THR A 82 -22.82 -17.71 22.68
N ALA A 83 -24.00 -17.53 23.27
CA ALA A 83 -24.41 -18.24 24.48
C ALA A 83 -24.80 -19.71 24.23
N GLU A 84 -24.65 -20.20 22.98
CA GLU A 84 -25.00 -21.58 22.60
C GLU A 84 -24.02 -22.62 23.16
N TRP A 85 -22.77 -22.24 23.42
CA TRP A 85 -21.71 -23.15 23.89
C TRP A 85 -21.45 -22.97 25.38
N GLY A 86 -21.43 -24.08 26.10
CA GLY A 86 -21.12 -24.12 27.52
C GLY A 86 -19.63 -23.86 27.81
N ALA A 87 -19.30 -23.67 29.09
CA ALA A 87 -17.92 -23.43 29.52
C ALA A 87 -16.97 -24.57 29.11
N VAL A 88 -17.43 -25.82 29.17
CA VAL A 88 -16.64 -27.01 28.80
C VAL A 88 -16.34 -27.03 27.30
N ASP A 89 -17.33 -26.75 26.44
CA ASP A 89 -17.15 -26.71 24.98
C ASP A 89 -16.12 -25.64 24.58
N ARG A 90 -16.19 -24.48 25.22
CA ARG A 90 -15.23 -23.38 24.99
C ARG A 90 -13.81 -23.77 25.40
N VAL A 91 -13.64 -24.43 26.55
CA VAL A 91 -12.32 -24.90 27.01
C VAL A 91 -11.73 -25.94 26.06
N GLN A 92 -12.55 -26.87 25.55
CA GLN A 92 -12.10 -27.87 24.57
C GLN A 92 -11.59 -27.20 23.28
N VAL A 93 -12.33 -26.22 22.77
CA VAL A 93 -11.97 -25.48 21.54
C VAL A 93 -10.69 -24.67 21.73
N ILE A 94 -10.57 -23.96 22.85
CA ILE A 94 -9.34 -23.22 23.20
C ILE A 94 -8.15 -24.18 23.32
N GLY A 95 -8.35 -25.34 23.95
CA GLY A 95 -7.32 -26.38 24.08
C GLY A 95 -6.84 -26.91 22.73
N ALA A 96 -7.78 -27.15 21.79
CA ALA A 96 -7.46 -27.57 20.43
C ALA A 96 -6.69 -26.47 19.67
N LEU A 97 -7.12 -25.21 19.76
CA LEU A 97 -6.41 -24.07 19.14
C LEU A 97 -4.99 -23.90 19.68
N ALA A 98 -4.81 -24.05 20.99
CA ALA A 98 -3.48 -24.02 21.60
C ALA A 98 -2.60 -25.21 21.15
N GLY A 99 -3.21 -26.36 20.85
CA GLY A 99 -2.52 -27.49 20.21
C GLY A 99 -2.00 -27.15 18.82
N VAL A 100 -2.87 -26.59 17.97
CA VAL A 100 -2.51 -26.13 16.62
C VAL A 100 -1.42 -25.05 16.65
N GLU A 101 -1.47 -24.12 17.61
CA GLU A 101 -0.43 -23.11 17.78
C GLU A 101 0.94 -23.72 18.08
N ARG A 102 1.00 -24.73 18.97
CA ARG A 102 2.25 -25.43 19.30
C ARG A 102 2.83 -26.15 18.08
N GLU A 103 2.01 -26.91 17.36
CA GLU A 103 2.46 -27.61 16.14
C GLU A 103 2.96 -26.62 15.07
N LEU A 104 2.27 -25.49 14.89
CA LEU A 104 2.71 -24.43 13.97
C LEU A 104 4.02 -23.79 14.41
N ALA A 105 4.23 -23.59 15.72
CA ALA A 105 5.48 -23.07 16.26
C ALA A 105 6.66 -24.03 16.00
N GLU A 106 6.44 -25.33 16.18
CA GLU A 106 7.42 -26.38 15.86
C GLU A 106 7.74 -26.42 14.36
N LEU A 107 6.72 -26.39 13.49
CA LEU A 107 6.92 -26.34 12.04
C LEU A 107 7.69 -25.09 11.60
N ARG A 108 7.43 -23.93 12.21
CA ARG A 108 8.19 -22.70 11.95
C ARG A 108 9.64 -22.78 12.41
N ALA A 109 9.91 -23.48 13.51
CA ALA A 109 11.28 -23.70 13.97
C ALA A 109 12.07 -24.63 13.03
N LEU A 110 11.39 -25.60 12.41
CA LEU A 110 12.01 -26.53 11.44
C LEU A 110 12.36 -25.87 10.09
N HIS A 111 11.58 -24.88 9.66
CA HIS A 111 11.73 -24.19 8.37
C HIS A 111 12.35 -22.79 8.49
N LYS A 112 13.09 -22.53 9.58
CA LYS A 112 13.93 -21.35 9.76
C LYS A 112 15.34 -21.62 9.27
#